data_AF-A0A211YQ70-F1
#
_entry.id   AF-A0A211YQ70-F1
#
_cell.length_a   1.000
_cell.length_b   1.000
_cell.length_c   1.000
_cell.angle_alpha   90.00
_cell.angle_beta   90.00
_cell.angle_gamma   90.00
#
_symmetry.space_group_name_H-M   'P 1'
#
loop_
_entity.id
_entity.type
_entity.pdbx_description
1 polymer ?
#
loop_
_entity_poly.entity_id
_entity_poly.type
_entity_poly.pdbx_seq_one_letter_code
_entity_poly.pdbx_strand_id
1 'polypeptide(L)'
;MCIKLLQCRGHPNVQLSHPSTLELEKEASLTPRGDCIACVSCKGDLGECVEEKGLAALYIAALSFFPPGVASTIVSGLSPAARPRRLIARRSCHRVDSIVIAANRAAADVPENLRRLLMSSYTRCLALYLVLAPDDNVDTVYESVGCIVEDMSDRGASGDSG
;
A
#
# COMPACT_ATOMS: atom_id res chain seq x y z
N MET A 1 -14.99 -5.44 7.25
CA MET A 1 -14.60 -4.44 6.22
C MET A 1 -14.01 -3.25 6.92
N CYS A 2 -12.78 -2.88 6.57
CA CYS A 2 -12.04 -1.80 7.19
C CYS A 2 -11.59 -0.78 6.13
N ILE A 3 -11.76 0.51 6.39
CA ILE A 3 -11.40 1.60 5.45
C ILE A 3 -10.61 2.66 6.20
N LYS A 4 -9.48 3.08 5.64
CA LYS A 4 -8.61 4.14 6.18
C LYS A 4 -8.21 5.11 5.09
N LEU A 5 -8.20 6.39 5.44
CA LEU A 5 -7.80 7.47 4.56
C LEU A 5 -6.43 8.00 4.98
N LEU A 6 -5.55 8.15 4.01
CA LEU A 6 -4.27 8.82 4.12
C LEU A 6 -4.24 10.04 3.21
N GLN A 7 -3.66 11.12 3.72
CA GLN A 7 -3.43 12.36 2.96
C GLN A 7 -1.95 12.48 2.65
N CYS A 8 -1.60 12.61 1.39
CA CYS A 8 -0.22 12.70 0.92
C CYS A 8 -0.09 13.85 -0.10
N ARG A 9 1.11 14.04 -0.65
CA ARG A 9 1.37 14.97 -1.76
C ARG A 9 2.31 14.37 -2.78
N GLY A 10 2.28 14.92 -3.99
CA GLY A 10 3.29 14.62 -5.01
C GLY A 10 4.68 15.15 -4.64
N HIS A 11 5.68 14.78 -5.43
CA HIS A 11 7.06 15.23 -5.27
C HIS A 11 7.79 15.28 -6.63
N PRO A 12 8.67 16.26 -6.88
CA PRO A 12 9.40 16.41 -8.16
C PRO A 12 10.23 15.19 -8.58
N ASN A 13 10.71 14.42 -7.60
CA ASN A 13 11.53 13.23 -7.81
C ASN A 13 10.72 11.92 -7.98
N VAL A 14 9.40 11.97 -8.09
CA VAL A 14 8.59 10.77 -8.34
C VAL A 14 8.97 10.18 -9.71
N GLN A 15 9.35 8.89 -9.72
CA GLN A 15 9.74 8.18 -10.94
C GLN A 15 8.78 7.05 -11.30
N LEU A 16 8.37 6.26 -10.30
CA LEU A 16 7.45 5.14 -10.46
C LEU A 16 7.91 4.08 -11.48
N SER A 17 9.16 3.65 -11.41
CA SER A 17 9.73 2.63 -12.32
C SER A 17 9.96 1.28 -11.66
N HIS A 18 9.82 1.16 -10.33
CA HIS A 18 10.11 -0.09 -9.66
C HIS A 18 9.11 -1.21 -10.07
N PRO A 19 9.59 -2.40 -10.48
CA PRO A 19 8.74 -3.42 -11.10
C PRO A 19 7.91 -4.23 -10.11
N SER A 20 8.23 -4.18 -8.81
CA SER A 20 7.65 -5.10 -7.81
C SER A 20 7.07 -4.44 -6.56
N THR A 21 7.25 -3.14 -6.40
CA THR A 21 6.73 -2.39 -5.23
C THR A 21 6.19 -1.03 -5.63
N LEU A 22 5.27 -0.53 -4.81
CA LEU A 22 4.77 0.85 -4.81
C LEU A 22 4.70 1.31 -3.36
N GLU A 23 5.25 2.47 -3.03
CA GLU A 23 5.35 2.97 -1.65
C GLU A 23 4.69 4.34 -1.48
N LEU A 24 4.04 4.54 -0.33
CA LEU A 24 3.62 5.86 0.15
C LEU A 24 4.56 6.28 1.30
N GLU A 25 5.35 7.32 1.10
CA GLU A 25 6.36 7.75 2.06
C GLU A 25 5.74 8.69 3.12
N LYS A 26 5.97 8.40 4.40
CA LYS A 26 5.52 9.23 5.52
C LYS A 26 6.36 10.50 5.60
N GLU A 27 7.64 10.40 5.29
CA GLU A 27 8.56 11.54 5.29
C GLU A 27 8.34 12.49 4.12
N ALA A 28 8.84 13.72 4.26
CA ALA A 28 8.68 14.75 3.24
C ALA A 28 9.71 14.69 2.11
N SER A 29 10.83 14.00 2.32
CA SER A 29 11.96 13.95 1.40
C SER A 29 11.89 12.70 0.53
N LEU A 30 12.16 12.89 -0.77
CA LEU A 30 12.30 11.79 -1.72
C LEU A 30 13.58 11.99 -2.52
N THR A 31 14.51 11.07 -2.37
CA THR A 31 15.70 11.04 -3.23
C THR A 31 15.34 10.47 -4.61
N PRO A 32 16.09 10.80 -5.68
CA PRO A 32 15.90 10.19 -6.99
C PRO A 32 16.10 8.66 -7.04
N ARG A 33 16.57 8.02 -5.95
CA ARG A 33 16.67 6.56 -5.86
C ARG A 33 15.35 5.90 -5.43
N GLY A 34 14.40 6.68 -4.90
CA GLY A 34 13.09 6.17 -4.46
C GLY A 34 12.16 5.93 -5.63
N ASP A 35 12.51 4.99 -6.50
CA ASP A 35 11.83 4.74 -7.77
C ASP A 35 10.48 3.99 -7.63
N CYS A 36 10.17 3.49 -6.42
CA CYS A 36 8.88 2.92 -6.06
C CYS A 36 7.91 3.90 -5.38
N ILE A 37 8.35 5.10 -4.98
CA ILE A 37 7.55 6.01 -4.16
C ILE A 37 6.59 6.84 -5.03
N ALA A 38 5.29 6.74 -4.73
CA ALA A 38 4.23 7.45 -5.46
C ALA A 38 3.96 8.85 -4.90
N CYS A 39 3.97 8.98 -3.57
CA CYS A 39 3.68 10.22 -2.87
C CYS A 39 4.40 10.26 -1.53
N VAL A 40 4.58 11.47 -1.01
CA VAL A 40 5.34 11.77 0.21
C VAL A 40 4.47 12.50 1.23
N SER A 41 5.01 12.71 2.43
CA SER A 41 4.33 13.40 3.54
C SER A 41 2.98 12.77 3.88
N CYS A 42 2.90 11.45 3.82
CA CYS A 42 1.66 10.73 4.08
C CYS A 42 1.27 10.80 5.56
N LYS A 43 0.06 11.31 5.80
CA LYS A 43 -0.55 11.49 7.12
C LYS A 43 -1.79 10.62 7.25
N GLY A 44 -2.02 10.13 8.45
CA GLY A 44 -3.09 9.20 8.78
C GLY A 44 -2.51 7.91 9.34
N ASP A 45 -3.39 7.08 9.89
CA ASP A 45 -3.03 5.81 10.49
C ASP A 45 -3.94 4.71 9.93
N LEU A 46 -3.34 3.56 9.62
CA LEU A 46 -4.08 2.39 9.19
C LEU A 46 -4.69 1.64 10.39
N GLY A 47 -4.17 1.87 11.61
CA GLY A 47 -4.64 1.24 12.85
C GLY A 47 -4.72 -0.28 12.72
N GLU A 48 -5.79 -0.87 13.24
CA GLU A 48 -5.99 -2.32 13.23
C GLU A 48 -6.37 -2.89 11.85
N CYS A 49 -6.70 -2.06 10.83
CA CYS A 49 -7.09 -2.58 9.51
C CYS A 49 -6.02 -3.45 8.85
N VAL A 50 -4.74 -3.16 9.10
CA VAL A 50 -3.62 -3.93 8.52
C VAL A 50 -3.42 -5.29 9.17
N GLU A 51 -4.05 -5.52 10.32
CA GLU A 51 -4.00 -6.79 11.06
C GLU A 51 -5.08 -7.77 10.61
N GLU A 52 -6.14 -7.29 9.93
CA GLU A 52 -7.18 -8.13 9.38
C GLU A 52 -6.65 -8.93 8.17
N LYS A 53 -6.86 -10.25 8.15
CA LYS A 53 -6.70 -11.04 6.91
C LYS A 53 -7.82 -10.72 5.93
N GLY A 54 -7.50 -10.72 4.65
CA GLY A 54 -8.50 -10.52 3.60
C GLY A 54 -7.96 -9.90 2.33
N LEU A 55 -8.86 -9.53 1.44
CA LEU A 55 -8.53 -8.82 0.22
C LEU A 55 -8.19 -7.37 0.58
N ALA A 56 -7.02 -6.91 0.14
CA ALA A 56 -6.59 -5.53 0.35
C ALA A 56 -6.63 -4.74 -0.95
N ALA A 57 -7.08 -3.50 -0.86
CA ALA A 57 -6.99 -2.54 -1.95
C ALA A 57 -6.41 -1.21 -1.47
N LEU A 58 -5.48 -0.67 -2.25
CA LEU A 58 -4.92 0.66 -2.08
C LEU A 58 -5.33 1.51 -3.30
N TYR A 59 -6.30 2.37 -3.09
CA TYR A 59 -6.71 3.37 -4.08
C TYR A 59 -5.88 4.63 -3.88
N ILE A 60 -5.25 5.13 -4.94
CA ILE A 60 -4.44 6.35 -4.91
C ILE A 60 -5.03 7.32 -5.92
N ALA A 61 -5.51 8.47 -5.46
CA ALA A 61 -6.01 9.54 -6.31
C ALA A 61 -5.17 10.81 -6.15
N ALA A 62 -4.79 11.41 -7.26
CA ALA A 62 -4.10 12.68 -7.32
C ALA A 62 -5.03 13.75 -7.93
N LEU A 63 -5.08 14.90 -7.27
CA LEU A 63 -5.71 16.12 -7.75
C LEU A 63 -4.67 17.23 -7.78
N SER A 64 -4.54 17.90 -8.92
CA SER A 64 -3.67 19.06 -9.06
C SER A 64 -4.38 20.17 -9.81
N PHE A 65 -4.04 21.41 -9.45
CA PHE A 65 -4.46 22.62 -10.16
C PHE A 65 -3.36 23.13 -11.11
N PHE A 66 -2.11 22.70 -10.89
CA PHE A 66 -0.93 23.14 -11.65
C PHE A 66 0.07 21.97 -11.81
N PRO A 67 0.04 21.24 -12.95
CA PRO A 67 -0.94 21.34 -14.04
C PRO A 67 -2.33 20.83 -13.59
N PRO A 68 -3.44 21.35 -14.17
CA PRO A 68 -4.78 20.91 -13.80
C PRO A 68 -5.00 19.46 -14.23
N GLY A 69 -5.51 18.64 -13.32
CA GLY A 69 -5.86 17.27 -13.63
C GLY A 69 -6.25 16.43 -12.44
N VAL A 70 -6.95 15.34 -12.74
CA VAL A 70 -7.26 14.27 -11.80
C VAL A 70 -6.89 12.94 -12.43
N ALA A 71 -6.26 12.07 -11.65
CA ALA A 71 -5.97 10.71 -12.07
C ALA A 71 -5.92 9.80 -10.84
N SER A 72 -6.12 8.51 -11.06
CA SER A 72 -6.05 7.53 -9.99
C SER A 72 -5.57 6.17 -10.48
N THR A 73 -5.19 5.33 -9.52
CA THR A 73 -4.87 3.92 -9.72
C THR A 73 -5.35 3.12 -8.53
N ILE A 74 -5.57 1.83 -8.74
CA ILE A 74 -5.96 0.88 -7.70
C ILE A 74 -4.96 -0.26 -7.71
N VAL A 75 -4.31 -0.48 -6.57
CA VAL A 75 -3.50 -1.66 -6.31
C VAL A 75 -4.34 -2.63 -5.50
N SER A 76 -4.54 -3.84 -6.01
CA SER A 76 -5.31 -4.89 -5.35
C SER A 76 -4.39 -6.06 -5.04
N GLY A 77 -4.63 -6.71 -3.91
CA GLY A 77 -3.88 -7.89 -3.47
C GLY A 77 -4.48 -8.42 -2.18
N LEU A 78 -3.61 -8.93 -1.31
CA LEU A 78 -4.00 -9.47 -0.01
C LEU A 78 -3.45 -8.60 1.11
N SER A 79 -4.19 -8.56 2.22
CA SER A 79 -3.69 -7.97 3.45
C SER A 79 -2.55 -8.83 3.99
N PRO A 80 -1.45 -8.24 4.46
CA PRO A 80 -0.39 -8.98 5.11
C PRO A 80 -0.73 -9.31 6.56
N ALA A 81 -1.90 -8.94 7.10
CA ALA A 81 -2.29 -9.21 8.50
C ALA A 81 -1.11 -8.96 9.48
N ALA A 82 -0.50 -7.78 9.37
CA ALA A 82 0.75 -7.40 10.03
C ALA A 82 0.73 -5.92 10.42
N ARG A 83 1.64 -5.51 11.30
CA ARG A 83 1.87 -4.09 11.67
C ARG A 83 3.11 -3.53 10.97
N PRO A 84 3.04 -3.18 9.67
CA PRO A 84 4.20 -2.66 8.95
C PRO A 84 4.51 -1.24 9.40
N ARG A 85 5.81 -0.88 9.38
CA ARG A 85 6.23 0.50 9.65
C ARG A 85 6.09 1.39 8.42
N ARG A 86 6.20 0.79 7.24
CA ARG A 86 6.11 1.42 5.92
C ARG A 86 4.78 1.13 5.24
N LEU A 87 4.44 1.93 4.22
CA LEU A 87 3.20 1.81 3.47
C LEU A 87 3.50 1.29 2.06
N ILE A 88 3.90 0.02 1.96
CA ILE A 88 4.34 -0.60 0.70
C ILE A 88 3.27 -1.58 0.18
N ALA A 89 2.88 -1.42 -1.08
CA ALA A 89 2.23 -2.48 -1.85
C ALA A 89 3.29 -3.25 -2.65
N ARG A 90 3.23 -4.58 -2.63
CA ARG A 90 4.28 -5.45 -3.17
C ARG A 90 3.71 -6.65 -3.91
N ARG A 91 4.34 -7.03 -5.02
CA ARG A 91 3.95 -8.21 -5.81
C ARG A 91 4.22 -9.54 -5.10
N SER A 92 5.29 -9.64 -4.31
CA SER A 92 5.60 -10.83 -3.52
C SER A 92 4.88 -10.86 -2.16
N CYS A 93 5.01 -11.98 -1.44
CA CYS A 93 4.37 -12.23 -0.15
C CYS A 93 5.16 -11.70 1.07
N HIS A 94 6.14 -10.81 0.88
CA HIS A 94 6.96 -10.32 2.01
C HIS A 94 6.15 -9.34 2.89
N ARG A 95 5.92 -9.69 4.16
CA ARG A 95 4.92 -9.04 5.04
C ARG A 95 5.46 -7.90 5.91
N VAL A 96 6.74 -7.91 6.27
CA VAL A 96 7.29 -7.07 7.36
C VAL A 96 7.03 -5.58 7.16
N ASP A 97 7.15 -5.10 5.93
CA ASP A 97 7.00 -3.67 5.59
C ASP A 97 5.86 -3.40 4.61
N SER A 98 5.02 -4.40 4.32
CA SER A 98 3.97 -4.30 3.32
C SER A 98 2.60 -4.04 3.96
N ILE A 99 1.76 -3.28 3.29
CA ILE A 99 0.32 -3.11 3.58
C ILE A 99 -0.56 -3.86 2.56
N VAL A 100 0.01 -4.20 1.41
CA VAL A 100 -0.59 -5.07 0.38
C VAL A 100 0.48 -6.02 -0.13
N ILE A 101 0.20 -7.32 -0.10
CA ILE A 101 1.05 -8.37 -0.70
C ILE A 101 0.32 -9.03 -1.86
N ALA A 102 1.02 -9.83 -2.67
CA ALA A 102 0.45 -10.42 -3.90
C ALA A 102 -0.21 -9.36 -4.81
N ALA A 103 0.36 -8.15 -4.84
CA ALA A 103 -0.25 -7.02 -5.53
C ALA A 103 -0.29 -7.24 -7.05
N ASN A 104 -1.41 -6.86 -7.68
CA ASN A 104 -1.57 -6.90 -9.13
C ASN A 104 -0.74 -5.83 -9.85
N ARG A 105 -0.42 -4.73 -9.15
CA ARG A 105 0.32 -3.57 -9.66
C ARG A 105 1.47 -3.20 -8.75
N ALA A 106 2.51 -2.65 -9.35
CA ALA A 106 3.64 -2.00 -8.71
C ALA A 106 3.77 -0.56 -9.25
N ALA A 107 4.85 0.12 -8.90
CA ALA A 107 5.13 1.47 -9.34
C ALA A 107 5.18 1.58 -10.88
N ALA A 108 5.85 0.64 -11.55
CA ALA A 108 5.94 0.59 -13.01
C ALA A 108 4.58 0.45 -13.73
N ASP A 109 3.53 0.01 -13.04
CA ASP A 109 2.18 -0.18 -13.59
C ASP A 109 1.26 1.03 -13.36
N VAL A 110 1.79 2.09 -12.74
CA VAL A 110 1.04 3.33 -12.50
C VAL A 110 0.81 4.04 -13.84
N PRO A 111 -0.44 4.43 -14.17
CA PRO A 111 -0.73 5.17 -15.39
C PRO A 111 0.09 6.45 -15.53
N GLU A 112 0.60 6.70 -16.75
CA GLU A 112 1.49 7.85 -17.03
C GLU A 112 0.84 9.20 -16.71
N ASN A 113 -0.49 9.35 -16.85
CA ASN A 113 -1.19 10.56 -16.44
C ASN A 113 -1.14 10.77 -14.91
N LEU A 114 -1.30 9.72 -14.10
CA LEU A 114 -1.16 9.81 -12.66
C LEU A 114 0.27 10.13 -12.26
N ARG A 115 1.25 9.43 -12.83
CA ARG A 115 2.68 9.69 -12.61
C ARG A 115 3.03 11.16 -12.86
N ARG A 116 2.62 11.72 -14.00
CA ARG A 116 2.86 13.14 -14.32
C ARG A 116 2.27 14.11 -13.31
N LEU A 117 1.06 13.84 -12.79
CA LEU A 117 0.49 14.67 -11.73
C LEU A 117 1.30 14.57 -10.44
N LEU A 118 1.75 13.36 -10.07
CA LEU A 118 2.51 13.12 -8.85
C LEU A 118 3.91 13.75 -8.86
N MET A 119 4.44 14.16 -10.03
CA MET A 119 5.72 14.88 -10.15
C MET A 119 5.67 16.35 -9.68
N SER A 120 4.57 16.83 -9.11
CA SER A 120 4.44 18.20 -8.59
C SER A 120 4.24 18.21 -7.08
N SER A 121 5.01 19.03 -6.37
CA SER A 121 4.84 19.26 -4.91
C SER A 121 3.48 19.87 -4.56
N TYR A 122 2.78 20.47 -5.53
CA TYR A 122 1.48 21.08 -5.34
C TYR A 122 0.32 20.08 -5.45
N THR A 123 0.58 18.92 -6.06
CA THR A 123 -0.41 17.86 -6.23
C THR A 123 -0.78 17.27 -4.88
N ARG A 124 -2.09 17.23 -4.60
CA ARG A 124 -2.64 16.58 -3.42
C ARG A 124 -3.01 15.16 -3.76
N CYS A 125 -2.62 14.23 -2.89
CA CYS A 125 -2.88 12.82 -3.06
C CYS A 125 -3.76 12.33 -1.89
N LEU A 126 -4.81 11.60 -2.20
CA LEU A 126 -5.60 10.86 -1.22
C LEU A 126 -5.38 9.37 -1.49
N ALA A 127 -4.98 8.64 -0.47
CA ALA A 127 -4.89 7.19 -0.53
C ALA A 127 -5.94 6.57 0.39
N LEU A 128 -6.78 5.70 -0.16
CA LEU A 128 -7.74 4.89 0.59
C LEU A 128 -7.22 3.47 0.68
N TYR A 129 -7.00 3.00 1.89
CA TYR A 129 -6.69 1.61 2.18
C TYR A 129 -7.97 0.89 2.63
N LEU A 130 -8.28 -0.22 1.98
CA LEU A 130 -9.45 -1.04 2.23
C LEU A 130 -8.99 -2.48 2.51
N VAL A 131 -9.58 -3.10 3.54
CA VAL A 131 -9.53 -4.54 3.73
C VAL A 131 -10.95 -5.11 3.77
N LEU A 132 -11.18 -6.11 2.91
CA LEU A 132 -12.40 -6.90 2.87
C LEU A 132 -12.06 -8.30 3.38
N ALA A 133 -12.47 -8.59 4.62
CA ALA A 133 -12.49 -9.91 5.21
C ALA A 133 -13.88 -10.54 4.95
N PRO A 134 -14.05 -11.43 3.96
CA PRO A 134 -15.27 -12.22 3.82
C PRO A 134 -15.41 -13.19 5.01
N ASP A 135 -16.64 -13.63 5.27
CA ASP A 135 -16.94 -14.60 6.34
C ASP A 135 -16.40 -16.01 6.04
N ASP A 136 -16.12 -16.29 4.76
CA ASP A 136 -15.51 -17.54 4.29
C ASP A 136 -14.01 -17.60 4.58
N ASN A 137 -13.45 -18.82 4.57
CA ASN A 137 -12.03 -19.03 4.81
C ASN A 137 -11.14 -18.40 3.70
N VAL A 138 -10.60 -17.22 3.99
CA VAL A 138 -9.67 -16.49 3.13
C VAL A 138 -8.34 -17.21 2.93
N ASP A 139 -7.95 -18.14 3.82
CA ASP A 139 -6.65 -18.82 3.76
C ASP A 139 -6.48 -19.59 2.45
N THR A 140 -7.57 -20.12 1.89
CA THR A 140 -7.54 -20.76 0.56
C THR A 140 -7.07 -19.81 -0.55
N VAL A 141 -7.43 -18.52 -0.46
CA VAL A 141 -6.97 -17.49 -1.39
C VAL A 141 -5.48 -17.23 -1.20
N TYR A 142 -5.04 -17.12 0.04
CA TYR A 142 -3.62 -16.95 0.41
C TYR A 142 -2.76 -18.12 -0.09
N GLU A 143 -3.21 -19.36 0.10
CA GLU A 143 -2.57 -20.58 -0.39
C GLU A 143 -2.49 -20.61 -1.92
N SER A 144 -3.57 -20.22 -2.61
CA SER A 144 -3.64 -20.23 -4.09
C SER A 144 -2.60 -19.33 -4.75
N VAL A 145 -2.17 -18.26 -4.06
CA VAL A 145 -1.12 -17.34 -4.52
C VAL A 145 0.25 -17.61 -3.88
N GLY A 146 0.36 -18.67 -3.08
CA GLY A 146 1.61 -19.05 -2.39
C GLY A 146 2.02 -18.10 -1.25
N CYS A 147 1.09 -17.29 -0.73
CA CYS A 147 1.33 -16.40 0.39
C CYS A 147 0.80 -17.00 1.69
N ILE A 148 1.59 -17.80 2.40
CA ILE A 148 1.14 -18.36 3.69
C ILE A 148 1.11 -17.24 4.74
N VAL A 149 -0.07 -17.06 5.35
CA VAL A 149 -0.28 -16.03 6.36
C VAL A 149 -0.78 -16.67 7.65
N GLU A 150 0.11 -16.82 8.63
CA GLU A 150 -0.26 -17.25 9.99
C GLU A 150 -1.06 -16.16 10.71
N ASP A 151 -2.02 -16.59 11.53
CA ASP A 151 -2.80 -15.71 12.39
C ASP A 151 -1.97 -15.19 13.57
N MET A 152 -2.17 -13.93 13.92
CA MET A 152 -1.52 -13.31 15.09
C MET A 152 -2.02 -13.93 16.42
N SER A 153 -3.19 -14.59 16.43
CA SER A 153 -3.75 -15.28 17.61
C SER A 153 -2.96 -16.51 18.04
N ASP A 154 -2.25 -17.17 17.13
CA ASP A 154 -1.54 -18.42 17.42
C ASP A 154 -0.18 -18.21 18.11
N ARG A 155 0.34 -16.97 18.08
CA ARG A 155 1.61 -16.62 18.75
C ARG A 155 1.48 -16.42 20.26
N GLY A 156 0.26 -16.43 20.80
CA GLY A 156 0.00 -16.32 22.23
C GLY A 156 0.10 -17.64 23.01
N ALA A 157 0.24 -18.79 22.33
CA ALA A 157 0.14 -20.10 22.97
C ALA A 157 1.48 -20.83 23.21
N SER A 158 2.62 -20.27 22.82
CA SER A 158 3.93 -20.95 22.90
C SER A 158 5.00 -20.18 23.68
N GLY A 159 4.58 -19.41 24.70
CA GLY A 159 5.48 -18.56 25.47
C GLY A 159 5.27 -18.65 26.97
N ASP A 160 5.08 -19.85 27.52
CA ASP A 160 5.21 -20.09 28.95
C ASP A 160 5.67 -21.54 29.21
N SER A 161 6.99 -21.75 29.11
CA SER A 161 7.67 -22.92 29.68
C SER A 161 9.19 -22.73 29.64
N GLY A 162 9.79 -22.49 30.81
CA GLY A 162 11.24 -22.69 31.05
C GLY A 162 11.95 -21.46 31.59
#